data_AF-A0A9P0QCW8-F1
#
_entry.id   AF-A0A9P0QCW8-F1
#
_cell.length_a   1.000
_cell.length_b   1.000
_cell.length_c   1.000
_cell.angle_alpha   90.00
_cell.angle_beta   90.00
_cell.angle_gamma   90.00
#
_symmetry.space_group_name_H-M   'P 1'
#
loop_
_entity.id
_entity.type
_entity.pdbx_description
1 polymer ?
#
loop_
_entity_poly.entity_id
_entity_poly.type
_entity_poly.pdbx_seq_one_letter_code
_entity_poly.pdbx_strand_id
1 'polypeptide(L)'
;MFTTTLSSRALFEDSQFDVGGGWLLQSLVWPHSKIYRAIFDMYKNFLDKPVGRSVIIVFDGYEDEHIGVKSYERDCRQERHCSVDVGIEPDNLLPLNQRKFLSNVKNKAQSHLGQTLATYEEFSFTVIHAKKDADVEIVRAALKTLNELFRHAKSRVIVVGPDVDLLILLIGLTPASESMYYYKMGQRARRTNCT
;
A
#
# COMPACT_ATOMS: atom_id res chain seq x y z
N MET A 1 -0.62 2.78 35.56
CA MET A 1 -0.25 4.18 35.27
C MET A 1 0.03 4.29 33.79
N PHE A 2 -0.82 4.99 33.03
CA PHE A 2 -0.63 5.22 31.59
C PHE A 2 0.11 6.54 31.43
N THR A 3 1.39 6.50 31.08
CA THR A 3 2.20 7.69 30.82
C THR A 3 1.91 8.25 29.43
N THR A 4 1.26 9.41 29.46
CA THR A 4 1.27 10.57 28.56
C THR A 4 2.04 10.45 27.23
N THR A 5 1.25 10.43 26.15
CA THR A 5 1.54 10.91 24.79
C THR A 5 3.02 10.99 24.37
N LEU A 6 3.55 9.91 23.78
CA LEU A 6 4.55 10.09 22.73
C LEU A 6 3.90 10.96 21.65
N SER A 7 4.49 12.11 21.35
CA SER A 7 4.15 12.88 20.16
C SER A 7 4.20 11.93 18.96
N SER A 8 3.15 11.88 18.14
CA SER A 8 3.07 10.98 16.99
C SER A 8 4.32 11.04 16.10
N ARG A 9 4.97 12.21 16.03
CA ARG A 9 6.26 12.40 15.35
C ARG A 9 7.39 11.52 15.88
N ALA A 10 7.55 11.40 17.21
CA ALA A 10 8.61 10.61 17.82
C ALA A 10 8.41 9.09 17.65
N LEU A 11 7.16 8.63 17.45
CA LEU A 11 6.89 7.23 17.11
C LEU A 11 7.36 6.87 15.69
N PHE A 12 7.34 7.85 14.78
CA PHE A 12 7.68 7.66 13.37
C PHE A 12 9.14 7.97 13.03
N GLU A 13 9.87 8.63 13.94
CA GLU A 13 11.32 8.79 13.84
C GLU A 13 12.01 7.42 13.83
N ASP A 14 12.88 7.18 12.84
CA ASP A 14 13.64 5.93 12.63
C ASP A 14 12.79 4.65 12.52
N SER A 15 11.64 4.73 11.86
CA SER A 15 10.73 3.60 11.67
C SER A 15 10.67 3.14 10.21
N GLN A 16 10.65 1.83 10.00
CA GLN A 16 10.31 1.21 8.72
C GLN A 16 8.79 1.05 8.63
N PHE A 17 8.24 1.34 7.45
CA PHE A 17 6.81 1.21 7.22
C PHE A 17 6.49 0.20 6.13
N ASP A 18 5.59 -0.72 6.44
CA ASP A 18 5.11 -1.73 5.50
C ASP A 18 3.63 -1.46 5.22
N VAL A 19 3.32 -1.14 3.95
CA VAL A 19 2.03 -0.59 3.53
C VAL A 19 1.37 -1.49 2.50
N GLY A 20 0.08 -1.77 2.68
CA GLY A 20 -0.73 -2.46 1.67
C GLY A 20 -0.96 -1.58 0.43
N GLY A 21 -0.52 -2.06 -0.73
CA GLY A 21 -0.64 -1.35 -2.01
C GLY A 21 -2.09 -1.19 -2.47
N GLY A 22 -2.93 -2.21 -2.27
CA GLY A 22 -4.36 -2.13 -2.60
C GLY A 22 -5.10 -1.05 -1.79
N TRP A 23 -4.78 -0.92 -0.50
CA TRP A 23 -5.28 0.15 0.36
C TRP A 23 -4.73 1.52 -0.06
N LEU A 24 -3.42 1.61 -0.32
CA LEU A 24 -2.77 2.85 -0.75
C LEU A 24 -3.48 3.43 -1.99
N LEU A 25 -3.73 2.58 -3.00
CA LEU A 25 -4.42 2.97 -4.23
C LEU A 25 -5.81 3.55 -4.03
N GLN A 26 -6.50 3.17 -2.96
CA GLN A 26 -7.85 3.64 -2.64
C GLN A 26 -7.85 4.83 -1.67
N SER A 27 -6.72 5.09 -1.01
CA SER A 27 -6.60 6.09 0.06
C SER A 27 -6.52 7.53 -0.45
N LEU A 28 -6.10 7.72 -1.71
CA LEU A 28 -6.04 9.03 -2.36
C LEU A 28 -7.17 9.16 -3.38
N VAL A 29 -7.74 10.35 -3.52
CA VAL A 29 -8.76 10.63 -4.55
C VAL A 29 -8.08 11.22 -5.77
N TRP A 30 -8.20 10.55 -6.91
CA TRP A 30 -7.55 11.02 -8.13
C TRP A 30 -8.31 12.21 -8.75
N PRO A 31 -7.64 13.32 -9.04
CA PRO A 31 -8.22 14.44 -9.78
C PRO A 31 -8.54 14.02 -11.22
N HIS A 32 -9.61 14.57 -11.77
CA HIS A 32 -9.98 14.32 -13.16
C HIS A 32 -8.98 14.94 -14.14
N SER A 33 -8.80 14.28 -15.28
CA SER A 33 -8.03 14.78 -16.43
C SER A 33 -6.60 15.19 -16.09
N LYS A 34 -5.91 14.39 -15.27
CA LYS A 34 -4.48 14.54 -14.98
C LYS A 34 -3.67 13.47 -15.71
N ILE A 35 -2.39 13.77 -15.93
CA ILE A 35 -1.41 12.80 -16.38
C ILE A 35 -0.98 11.88 -15.22
N TYR A 36 -0.48 10.69 -15.53
CA TYR A 36 -0.04 9.74 -14.51
C TYR A 36 1.05 10.32 -13.60
N ARG A 37 1.94 11.16 -14.13
CA ARG A 37 2.97 11.90 -13.37
C ARG A 37 2.40 12.64 -12.15
N ALA A 38 1.32 13.40 -12.36
CA ALA A 38 0.69 14.15 -11.28
C ALA A 38 0.02 13.23 -10.23
N ILE A 39 -0.40 12.03 -10.65
CA ILE A 39 -0.90 10.99 -9.73
C ILE A 39 0.27 10.41 -8.93
N PHE A 40 1.41 10.15 -9.56
CA PHE A 40 2.62 9.68 -8.89
C PHE A 40 3.12 10.66 -7.83
N ASP A 41 3.19 11.95 -8.17
CA ASP A 41 3.55 13.02 -7.24
C ASP A 41 2.59 13.09 -6.05
N MET A 42 1.32 12.75 -6.24
CA MET A 42 0.35 12.70 -5.16
C MET A 42 0.66 11.59 -4.16
N TYR A 43 1.02 10.40 -4.64
CA TYR A 43 1.48 9.30 -3.79
C TYR A 43 2.80 9.62 -3.11
N LYS A 44 3.74 10.25 -3.81
CA LYS A 44 5.00 10.79 -3.25
C LYS A 44 4.73 11.64 -2.02
N ASN A 45 3.95 12.70 -2.23
CA ASN A 45 3.63 13.65 -1.19
C ASN A 45 2.82 13.04 -0.05
N PHE A 46 2.08 11.95 -0.29
CA PHE A 46 1.36 11.24 0.76
C PHE A 46 2.29 10.40 1.62
N LEU A 47 3.26 9.70 1.00
CA LEU A 47 4.22 8.83 1.67
C LEU A 47 5.39 9.62 2.32
N ASP A 48 5.78 10.77 1.76
CA ASP A 48 6.88 11.58 2.30
C ASP A 48 6.49 12.35 3.57
N LYS A 49 5.20 12.71 3.71
CA LYS A 49 4.72 13.57 4.82
C LYS A 49 4.82 12.93 6.22
N PRO A 50 4.49 11.63 6.40
CA PRO A 50 4.59 10.97 7.71
C PRO A 50 5.89 10.19 7.97
N VAL A 51 6.63 9.76 6.94
CA VAL A 51 7.30 8.44 7.02
C VAL A 51 8.82 8.48 7.15
N GLY A 52 9.49 9.63 7.01
CA GLY A 52 10.82 9.88 7.59
C GLY A 52 12.03 9.12 7.02
N ARG A 53 11.92 7.86 6.60
CA ARG A 53 12.76 7.13 5.62
C ARG A 53 12.41 5.63 5.61
N SER A 54 12.38 5.07 4.39
CA SER A 54 12.14 3.67 4.03
C SER A 54 10.71 3.17 4.22
N VAL A 55 9.98 3.14 3.10
CA VAL A 55 8.64 2.53 2.99
C VAL A 55 8.75 1.29 2.11
N ILE A 56 8.14 0.20 2.52
CA ILE A 56 7.90 -0.97 1.69
C ILE A 56 6.41 -0.99 1.37
N ILE A 57 6.08 -1.06 0.08
CA ILE A 57 4.71 -1.17 -0.39
C ILE A 57 4.53 -2.56 -0.98
N VAL A 58 3.54 -3.29 -0.50
CA VAL A 58 3.27 -4.67 -0.95
C VAL A 58 1.97 -4.70 -1.72
N PHE A 59 2.03 -5.09 -2.99
CA PHE A 59 0.85 -5.29 -3.85
C PHE A 59 0.46 -6.76 -3.90
N ASP A 60 -0.82 -7.01 -4.17
CA ASP A 60 -1.34 -8.36 -4.38
C ASP A 60 -0.69 -9.05 -5.58
N GLY A 61 -0.58 -10.37 -5.46
CA GLY A 61 -0.22 -11.25 -6.55
C GLY A 61 -1.43 -11.60 -7.40
N TYR A 62 -1.20 -11.61 -8.70
CA TYR A 62 -2.18 -12.00 -9.71
C TYR A 62 -1.66 -13.15 -10.59
N GLU A 63 -0.68 -13.93 -10.11
CA GLU A 63 -0.34 -15.20 -10.76
C GLU A 63 -1.59 -16.08 -10.83
N ASP A 64 -1.80 -16.76 -11.97
CA ASP A 64 -2.99 -17.54 -12.29
C ASP A 64 -3.32 -18.55 -11.17
N GLU A 65 -4.17 -18.13 -10.24
CA GLU A 65 -4.68 -19.00 -9.20
C GLU A 65 -5.74 -19.92 -9.81
N HIS A 66 -5.45 -21.22 -9.77
CA HIS A 66 -6.48 -22.25 -9.86
C HIS A 66 -7.60 -21.95 -8.84
N ILE A 67 -8.84 -22.03 -9.34
CA ILE A 67 -10.15 -21.98 -8.64
C ILE A 67 -10.03 -21.99 -7.11
N GLY A 68 -10.02 -20.81 -6.50
CA GLY A 68 -10.00 -20.62 -5.05
C GLY A 68 -11.05 -19.59 -4.60
N VAL A 69 -11.29 -19.49 -3.29
CA VAL A 69 -12.32 -18.59 -2.74
C VAL A 69 -12.02 -17.11 -3.08
N LYS A 70 -10.73 -16.70 -3.06
CA LYS A 70 -10.32 -15.34 -3.45
C LYS A 70 -10.43 -15.11 -4.96
N SER A 71 -10.10 -16.09 -5.81
CA SER A 71 -10.28 -15.95 -7.26
C SER A 71 -11.77 -15.84 -7.62
N TYR A 72 -12.62 -16.65 -7.00
CA TYR A 72 -14.08 -16.56 -7.19
C TYR A 72 -14.65 -15.21 -6.71
N GLU A 73 -14.21 -14.72 -5.56
CA GLU A 73 -14.63 -13.40 -5.06
C GLU A 73 -14.20 -12.26 -6.01
N ARG A 74 -12.99 -12.37 -6.58
CA ARG A 74 -12.49 -11.46 -7.61
C ARG A 74 -13.36 -11.53 -8.88
N ASP A 75 -13.70 -12.73 -9.34
CA ASP A 75 -14.55 -12.94 -10.53
C ASP A 75 -15.95 -12.31 -10.31
N CYS A 76 -16.58 -12.55 -9.16
CA CYS A 76 -17.86 -11.92 -8.80
C CYS A 76 -17.77 -10.38 -8.76
N ARG A 77 -16.63 -9.81 -8.34
CA ARG A 77 -16.39 -8.36 -8.37
C ARG A 77 -16.15 -7.86 -9.81
N GLN A 78 -15.51 -8.67 -10.65
CA GLN A 78 -15.19 -8.34 -12.04
C GLN A 78 -16.44 -8.35 -12.94
N GLU A 79 -17.34 -9.33 -12.78
CA GLU A 79 -18.62 -9.37 -13.51
C GLU A 79 -19.45 -8.08 -13.34
N ARG A 80 -19.23 -7.35 -12.24
CA ARG A 80 -19.90 -6.07 -11.95
C ARG A 80 -19.20 -4.85 -12.54
N HIS A 81 -17.97 -4.99 -13.03
CA HIS A 81 -17.13 -3.86 -13.39
C HIS A 81 -16.22 -4.11 -14.62
N CYS A 82 -16.77 -3.88 -15.82
CA CYS A 82 -16.00 -3.85 -17.05
C CYS A 82 -15.29 -2.49 -17.23
N SER A 83 -13.97 -2.49 -17.36
CA SER A 83 -13.20 -1.32 -17.79
C SER A 83 -12.12 -1.73 -18.79
N VAL A 84 -11.66 -0.80 -19.62
CA VAL A 84 -10.65 -1.04 -20.67
C VAL A 84 -9.24 -1.15 -20.10
N ASP A 85 -8.39 -1.92 -20.78
CA ASP A 85 -6.95 -1.99 -20.52
C ASP A 85 -6.31 -0.66 -20.91
N VAL A 86 -5.45 -0.09 -20.06
CA VAL A 86 -4.80 1.19 -20.33
C VAL A 86 -3.29 1.11 -20.12
N GLY A 87 -2.53 1.70 -21.04
CA GLY A 87 -1.09 1.89 -20.86
C GLY A 87 -0.79 2.94 -19.79
N ILE A 88 0.16 2.64 -18.91
CA ILE A 88 0.60 3.54 -17.83
C ILE A 88 1.96 4.11 -18.23
N GLU A 89 1.97 5.37 -18.64
CA GLU A 89 3.19 6.14 -18.92
C GLU A 89 3.09 7.48 -18.20
N PRO A 90 4.17 8.00 -17.59
CA PRO A 90 4.10 9.22 -16.77
C PRO A 90 3.41 10.40 -17.49
N ASP A 91 3.69 10.60 -18.77
CA ASP A 91 3.21 11.75 -19.54
C ASP A 91 1.85 11.52 -20.23
N ASN A 92 1.30 10.31 -20.15
CA ASN A 92 -0.01 10.02 -20.70
C ASN A 92 -1.12 10.56 -19.79
N LEU A 93 -2.18 11.09 -20.41
CA LEU A 93 -3.39 11.46 -19.70
C LEU A 93 -4.05 10.20 -19.13
N LEU A 94 -4.47 10.24 -17.86
CA LEU A 94 -5.31 9.22 -17.27
C LEU A 94 -6.72 9.31 -17.90
N PRO A 95 -7.14 8.33 -18.73
CA PRO A 95 -8.38 8.43 -19.47
C PRO A 95 -9.61 8.01 -18.65
N LEU A 96 -9.39 7.37 -17.50
CA LEU A 96 -10.42 6.77 -16.67
C LEU A 96 -10.48 7.46 -15.31
N ASN A 97 -11.66 7.51 -14.70
CA ASN A 97 -11.73 7.80 -13.28
C ASN A 97 -11.12 6.65 -12.47
N GLN A 98 -10.64 6.95 -11.26
CA GLN A 98 -9.97 5.99 -10.38
C GLN A 98 -10.76 4.69 -10.18
N ARG A 99 -12.08 4.77 -9.98
CA ARG A 99 -12.93 3.59 -9.74
C ARG A 99 -12.94 2.66 -10.95
N LYS A 100 -13.07 3.19 -12.16
CA LYS A 100 -13.03 2.40 -13.41
C LYS A 100 -11.63 1.84 -13.66
N PHE A 101 -10.60 2.66 -13.45
CA PHE A 101 -9.21 2.21 -13.58
C PHE A 101 -8.93 1.02 -12.66
N LEU A 102 -9.24 1.17 -11.36
CA LEU A 102 -9.02 0.14 -10.35
C LEU A 102 -10.04 -1.01 -10.40
N SER A 103 -11.02 -1.02 -11.30
CA SER A 103 -11.94 -2.14 -11.40
C SER A 103 -11.47 -3.21 -12.37
N ASN A 104 -10.61 -2.85 -13.32
CA ASN A 104 -10.01 -3.80 -14.25
C ASN A 104 -8.83 -4.52 -13.57
N VAL A 105 -8.88 -5.85 -13.57
CA VAL A 105 -7.85 -6.71 -12.96
C VAL A 105 -6.52 -6.53 -13.67
N LYS A 106 -6.47 -6.41 -15.00
CA LYS A 106 -5.22 -6.11 -15.71
C LYS A 106 -4.67 -4.73 -15.35
N ASN A 107 -5.48 -3.68 -15.22
CA ASN A 107 -4.99 -2.37 -14.76
C ASN A 107 -4.48 -2.40 -13.30
N LYS A 108 -5.02 -3.31 -12.46
CA LYS A 108 -4.58 -3.59 -11.09
C LYS A 108 -3.37 -4.54 -11.00
N ALA A 109 -3.29 -5.53 -11.89
CA ALA A 109 -2.30 -6.61 -11.91
C ALA A 109 -1.08 -6.19 -12.71
N GLN A 110 -1.31 -5.64 -13.91
CA GLN A 110 -0.39 -4.74 -14.60
C GLN A 110 -0.41 -3.33 -13.97
N SER A 111 -0.67 -3.20 -12.66
CA SER A 111 -0.33 -1.97 -11.95
C SER A 111 1.19 -1.84 -11.83
N HIS A 112 1.82 -1.70 -13.00
CA HIS A 112 2.93 -0.80 -13.19
C HIS A 112 2.66 0.56 -12.53
N LEU A 113 1.47 0.94 -12.06
CA LEU A 113 1.39 2.08 -11.14
C LEU A 113 2.31 1.89 -9.93
N GLY A 114 2.35 0.74 -9.27
CA GLY A 114 3.27 0.50 -8.14
C GLY A 114 4.73 0.46 -8.59
N GLN A 115 5.01 -0.29 -9.66
CA GLN A 115 6.39 -0.46 -10.16
C GLN A 115 6.93 0.80 -10.87
N THR A 116 6.16 1.42 -11.74
CA THR A 116 6.43 2.75 -12.32
C THR A 116 6.49 3.79 -11.23
N LEU A 117 5.67 3.76 -10.17
CA LEU A 117 5.89 4.65 -9.03
C LEU A 117 7.26 4.36 -8.39
N ALA A 118 7.66 3.11 -8.18
CA ALA A 118 8.99 2.82 -7.62
C ALA A 118 10.17 3.25 -8.54
N THR A 119 10.01 3.17 -9.86
CA THR A 119 11.07 3.50 -10.83
C THR A 119 11.03 4.96 -11.30
N TYR A 120 9.92 5.67 -11.09
CA TYR A 120 9.75 7.07 -11.45
C TYR A 120 10.50 7.96 -10.45
N GLU A 121 11.52 8.71 -10.88
CA GLU A 121 12.19 9.72 -10.04
C GLU A 121 12.67 9.28 -8.63
N GLU A 122 13.44 8.18 -8.55
CA GLU A 122 14.20 7.77 -7.34
C GLU A 122 13.41 7.89 -6.02
N PHE A 123 12.20 7.32 -5.96
CA PHE A 123 11.50 7.28 -4.68
C PHE A 123 12.29 6.49 -3.64
N SER A 124 12.23 6.95 -2.39
CA SER A 124 12.85 6.26 -1.25
C SER A 124 11.99 5.10 -0.71
N PHE A 125 11.18 4.46 -1.55
CA PHE A 125 10.38 3.31 -1.15
C PHE A 125 10.62 2.10 -2.07
N THR A 126 10.48 0.92 -1.48
CA THR A 126 10.60 -0.37 -2.15
C THR A 126 9.23 -0.92 -2.46
N VAL A 127 9.04 -1.49 -3.65
CA VAL A 127 7.79 -2.16 -4.02
C VAL A 127 8.02 -3.66 -4.12
N ILE A 128 7.16 -4.42 -3.44
CA ILE A 128 7.13 -5.88 -3.45
C ILE A 128 5.78 -6.31 -4.04
N HIS A 129 5.81 -7.31 -4.92
CA HIS A 129 4.59 -7.98 -5.38
C HIS A 129 4.51 -9.31 -4.66
N ALA A 130 3.41 -9.54 -3.94
CA ALA A 130 3.13 -10.83 -3.36
C ALA A 130 2.89 -11.86 -4.47
N LYS A 131 3.13 -13.14 -4.18
CA LYS A 131 2.75 -14.21 -5.12
C LYS A 131 1.24 -14.46 -5.15
N LYS A 132 0.58 -14.24 -4.00
CA LYS A 132 -0.84 -14.48 -3.80
C LYS A 132 -1.47 -13.29 -3.10
N ASP A 133 -1.52 -13.34 -1.78
CA ASP A 133 -2.21 -12.38 -0.94
C ASP A 133 -1.22 -11.39 -0.32
N ALA A 134 -1.49 -10.09 -0.47
CA ALA A 134 -0.64 -9.05 0.11
C ALA A 134 -0.64 -9.07 1.64
N ASP A 135 -1.76 -9.41 2.28
CA ASP A 135 -1.90 -9.30 3.75
C ASP A 135 -0.84 -10.10 4.52
N VAL A 136 -0.64 -11.36 4.13
CA VAL A 136 0.38 -12.22 4.74
C VAL A 136 1.78 -11.75 4.35
N GLU A 137 1.95 -11.27 3.11
CA GLU A 137 3.26 -10.88 2.60
C GLU A 137 3.75 -9.55 3.20
N ILE A 138 2.83 -8.63 3.55
CA ILE A 138 3.12 -7.42 4.32
C ILE A 138 3.75 -7.78 5.66
N VAL A 139 3.12 -8.70 6.41
CA VAL A 139 3.64 -9.11 7.74
C VAL A 139 4.98 -9.82 7.60
N ARG A 140 5.17 -10.64 6.56
CA ARG A 140 6.45 -11.32 6.30
C ARG A 140 7.56 -10.35 5.89
N ALA A 141 7.26 -9.38 5.03
CA ALA A 141 8.20 -8.33 4.65
C ALA A 141 8.65 -7.55 5.88
N ALA A 142 7.69 -7.16 6.72
CA ALA A 142 7.92 -6.46 7.96
C ALA A 142 8.79 -7.28 8.94
N LEU A 143 8.56 -8.59 9.08
CA LEU A 143 9.40 -9.49 9.89
C LEU A 143 10.83 -9.64 9.32
N LYS A 144 10.95 -9.73 8.00
CA LYS A 144 12.26 -9.79 7.33
C LYS A 144 13.04 -8.52 7.60
N THR A 145 12.41 -7.36 7.43
CA THR A 145 13.04 -6.08 7.69
C THR A 145 13.38 -5.92 9.17
N LEU A 146 12.52 -6.39 10.08
CA LEU A 146 12.82 -6.42 11.51
C LEU A 146 14.14 -7.17 11.78
N ASN A 147 14.26 -8.40 11.27
CA ASN A 147 15.45 -9.24 11.43
C ASN A 147 16.73 -8.63 10.80
N GLU A 148 16.58 -7.91 9.69
CA GLU A 148 17.68 -7.21 9.02
C GLU A 148 18.10 -5.94 9.80
N LEU A 149 17.13 -5.18 10.32
CA LEU A 149 17.35 -3.96 11.10
C LEU A 149 18.02 -4.23 12.45
N PHE A 150 17.70 -5.34 13.11
CA PHE A 150 18.32 -5.76 14.37
C PHE A 150 19.86 -5.89 14.30
N ARG A 151 20.43 -6.00 13.10
CA ARG A 151 21.87 -6.07 12.90
C ARG A 151 22.58 -4.72 12.92
N HIS A 152 21.84 -3.60 12.74
CA HIS A 152 22.46 -2.30 12.51
C HIS A 152 21.84 -1.09 13.25
N ALA A 153 20.58 -1.09 13.71
CA ALA A 153 20.03 -0.02 14.55
C ALA A 153 18.68 -0.39 15.22
N LYS A 154 18.32 0.31 16.31
CA LYS A 154 17.01 0.20 17.02
C LYS A 154 15.84 0.84 16.23
N SER A 155 15.68 0.48 14.97
CA SER A 155 14.56 0.95 14.15
C SER A 155 13.30 0.14 14.45
N ARG A 156 12.15 0.81 14.57
CA ARG A 156 10.85 0.14 14.75
C ARG A 156 10.27 -0.28 13.42
N VAL A 157 9.56 -1.40 13.38
CA VAL A 157 8.78 -1.81 12.20
C VAL A 157 7.30 -1.55 12.45
N ILE A 158 6.70 -0.78 11.55
CA ILE A 158 5.30 -0.34 11.62
C ILE A 158 4.56 -0.84 10.39
N VAL A 159 3.58 -1.71 10.60
CA VAL A 159 2.67 -2.16 9.55
C VAL A 159 1.46 -1.23 9.49
N VAL A 160 1.19 -0.70 8.30
CA VAL A 160 0.11 0.27 8.04
C VAL A 160 -0.97 -0.40 7.22
N GLY A 161 -2.19 -0.38 7.76
CA GLY A 161 -3.36 -0.87 7.05
C GLY A 161 -4.67 -0.40 7.70
N PRO A 162 -5.81 -0.57 6.99
CA PRO A 162 -7.12 -0.28 7.54
C PRO A 162 -7.74 -1.50 8.25
N ASP A 163 -7.31 -2.71 7.87
CA ASP A 163 -7.98 -3.98 8.12
C ASP A 163 -7.58 -4.60 9.46
N VAL A 164 -8.56 -5.16 10.17
CA VAL A 164 -8.33 -5.84 11.45
C VAL A 164 -7.63 -7.17 11.25
N ASP A 165 -7.83 -7.81 10.09
CA ASP A 165 -7.18 -9.08 9.75
C ASP A 165 -5.66 -8.93 9.74
N LEU A 166 -5.13 -7.77 9.34
CA LEU A 166 -3.71 -7.46 9.38
C LEU A 166 -3.16 -7.39 10.82
N LEU A 167 -3.96 -6.87 11.76
CA LEU A 167 -3.61 -6.87 13.19
C LEU A 167 -3.62 -8.29 13.76
N ILE A 168 -4.58 -9.12 13.37
CA ILE A 168 -4.64 -10.53 13.79
C ILE A 168 -3.44 -11.30 13.25
N LEU A 169 -3.09 -11.11 11.98
CA LEU A 169 -1.92 -11.71 11.36
C LEU A 169 -0.62 -11.28 12.06
N LEU A 170 -0.50 -10.00 12.43
CA LEU A 170 0.65 -9.51 13.20
C LEU A 170 0.78 -10.24 14.54
N ILE A 171 -0.31 -10.36 15.30
CA ILE A 171 -0.30 -11.06 16.59
C ILE A 171 0.07 -12.54 16.41
N GLY A 172 -0.44 -13.19 15.36
CA GLY A 172 -0.23 -14.61 15.12
C GLY A 172 1.14 -14.96 14.55
N LEU A 173 1.77 -14.07 13.78
CA LEU A 173 3.02 -14.35 13.06
C LEU A 173 4.26 -13.72 13.71
N THR A 174 4.08 -12.71 14.57
CA THR A 174 5.22 -12.06 15.26
C THR A 174 5.72 -12.98 16.39
N PRO A 175 7.01 -13.35 16.42
CA PRO A 175 7.57 -14.11 17.54
C PRO A 175 7.39 -13.36 18.86
N ALA A 176 7.17 -14.09 19.96
CA ALA A 176 6.98 -13.50 21.28
C ALA A 176 8.20 -12.71 21.81
N SER A 177 9.39 -12.93 21.23
CA SER A 177 10.61 -12.18 21.54
C SER A 177 10.70 -10.83 20.84
N GLU A 178 9.80 -10.55 19.89
CA GLU A 178 9.86 -9.41 19.00
C GLU A 178 8.69 -8.44 19.21
N SER A 179 8.85 -7.20 18.74
CA SER A 179 7.81 -6.18 18.82
C SER A 179 7.64 -5.45 17.49
N MET A 180 6.43 -5.59 16.93
CA MET A 180 5.99 -4.89 15.73
C MET A 180 4.76 -4.05 16.07
N TYR A 181 4.58 -2.94 15.35
CA TYR A 181 3.51 -2.00 15.62
C TYR A 181 2.52 -1.99 14.46
N TYR A 182 1.24 -1.90 14.79
CA TYR A 182 0.19 -1.68 13.82
C TYR A 182 -0.26 -0.22 13.87
N TYR A 183 -0.25 0.45 12.72
CA TYR A 183 -0.75 1.82 12.59
C TYR A 183 -1.95 1.88 11.65
N LYS A 184 -3.11 2.16 12.23
CA LYS A 184 -4.33 2.42 11.45
C LYS A 184 -4.36 3.87 11.02
N MET A 185 -4.06 4.12 9.74
CA MET A 185 -4.14 5.46 9.18
C MET A 185 -5.60 5.81 8.87
N GLY A 186 -6.09 6.92 9.43
CA GLY A 186 -7.45 7.39 9.18
C GLY A 186 -7.64 7.76 7.71
N GLN A 187 -8.76 7.33 7.09
CA GLN A 187 -9.12 7.81 5.76
C GLN A 187 -9.33 9.33 5.84
N ARG A 188 -8.60 10.11 5.04
CA ARG A 188 -8.94 11.53 4.86
C ARG A 188 -10.33 11.57 4.23
N ALA A 189 -11.29 12.13 4.97
CA ALA A 189 -12.64 12.34 4.48
C ALA A 189 -12.59 12.94 3.08
N ARG A 190 -13.31 12.34 2.13
CA ARG A 190 -13.56 12.92 0.80
C ARG A 190 -14.06 14.34 1.03
N ARG A 191 -13.22 15.34 0.79
CA ARG A 191 -13.71 16.72 0.66
C ARG A 191 -14.57 16.74 -0.60
N THR A 192 -15.86 16.54 -0.40
CA THR A 192 -16.89 16.87 -1.37
C THR A 192 -16.89 18.39 -1.51
N ASN A 193 -16.01 18.92 -2.35
CA ASN A 193 -16.20 20.26 -2.86
C ASN A 193 -17.15 20.14 -4.05
N CYS A 194 -18.44 20.09 -3.74
CA CYS A 194 -19.47 20.54 -4.67
C CYS A 194 -19.49 22.06 -4.59
N THR A 195 -18.99 22.70 -5.63
CA THR A 195 -19.35 24.06 -6.05
C THR A 195 -19.31 24.08 -7.56
#